data_AF-A0A7J9R868-F1
#
_entry.id   AF-A0A7J9R868-F1
#
_cell.length_a   1.000
_cell.length_b   1.000
_cell.length_c   1.000
_cell.angle_alpha   90.00
_cell.angle_beta   90.00
_cell.angle_gamma   90.00
#
_symmetry.space_group_name_H-M   'P 1'
#
loop_
_entity.id
_entity.type
_entity.pdbx_description
1 polymer ?
#
loop_
_entity_poly.entity_id
_entity_poly.type
_entity_poly.pdbx_seq_one_letter_code
_entity_poly.pdbx_strand_id
1 'polypeptide(L)' 'VNPRLENSKFPGLRAFSEGFAKEGVGAGGSIIASMLKTRNDHAKYLELAEQEYHRIFTSL' A
#
# COMPACT_ATOMS: atom_id res chain seq x y z
N VAL A 1 -5.42 7.12 7.48
CA VAL A 1 -4.11 7.21 6.79
C VAL A 1 -4.35 7.12 5.30
N ASN A 2 -3.69 7.94 4.47
CA ASN A 2 -3.80 7.84 3.01
C ASN A 2 -2.43 7.45 2.40
N PRO A 3 -2.23 6.16 2.06
CA PRO A 3 -1.02 5.67 1.41
C PRO A 3 -0.89 6.07 -0.08
N ARG A 4 -1.85 6.82 -0.63
CA ARG A 4 -1.89 7.30 -2.02
C ARG A 4 -1.81 6.18 -3.08
N LEU A 5 -2.50 5.06 -2.84
CA LEU A 5 -2.50 3.90 -3.74
C LEU A 5 -3.07 4.21 -5.13
N GLU A 6 -3.89 5.26 -5.25
CA GLU A 6 -4.38 5.80 -6.51
C GLU A 6 -3.24 6.18 -7.47
N ASN A 7 -2.06 6.50 -6.93
CA ASN A 7 -0.87 6.84 -7.72
C ASN A 7 -0.01 5.62 -8.08
N SER A 8 -0.43 4.40 -7.72
CA SER A 8 0.34 3.21 -8.03
C SER A 8 0.36 2.91 -9.54
N LYS A 9 1.46 2.36 -10.04
CA LYS A 9 1.55 1.77 -11.39
C LYS A 9 0.71 0.50 -11.55
N PHE A 10 0.38 -0.19 -10.46
CA PHE A 10 -0.40 -1.43 -10.50
C PHE A 10 -1.91 -1.19 -10.41
N PRO A 11 -2.72 -1.63 -11.39
CA PRO A 11 -4.18 -1.49 -11.35
C PRO A 11 -4.81 -2.10 -10.09
N GLY A 12 -4.29 -3.23 -9.62
CA GLY A 12 -4.80 -3.89 -8.41
C GLY A 12 -4.61 -3.08 -7.14
N LEU A 13 -3.54 -2.28 -7.02
CA LEU A 13 -3.36 -1.37 -5.90
C LEU A 13 -4.25 -0.13 -6.02
N ARG A 14 -4.42 0.42 -7.24
CA ARG A 14 -5.32 1.58 -7.46
C ARG A 14 -6.77 1.29 -7.11
N ALA A 15 -7.25 0.08 -7.35
CA ALA A 15 -8.62 -0.35 -7.04
C ALA A 15 -8.98 -0.14 -5.55
N PHE A 16 -8.01 -0.15 -4.64
CA PHE A 16 -8.26 0.12 -3.22
C PHE A 16 -8.75 1.55 -2.96
N SER A 17 -8.29 2.53 -3.75
CA SER A 17 -8.73 3.92 -3.66
C SER A 17 -10.12 4.14 -4.27
N GLU A 18 -10.60 3.23 -5.12
CA GLU A 18 -11.88 3.35 -5.83
C GLU A 18 -13.08 2.81 -5.06
N GLY A 19 -12.89 1.96 -4.06
CA GLY A 19 -14.04 1.20 -3.56
C GLY A 19 -13.74 -0.14 -2.97
N PHE A 20 -12.71 -0.79 -3.49
CA PHE A 20 -12.50 -2.22 -3.33
C PHE A 20 -11.59 -2.49 -2.12
N ALA A 21 -11.89 -3.54 -1.34
CA ALA A 21 -11.04 -3.98 -0.23
C ALA A 21 -10.61 -2.88 0.79
N LYS A 22 -11.49 -1.89 1.04
CA LYS A 22 -11.19 -0.68 1.83
C LYS A 22 -10.72 -0.98 3.25
N GLU A 23 -11.30 -1.97 3.92
CA GLU A 23 -11.04 -2.27 5.32
C GLU A 23 -11.03 -3.79 5.59
N GLY A 24 -10.04 -4.24 6.36
CA GLY A 24 -9.86 -5.64 6.74
C GLY A 24 -8.49 -5.90 7.39
N VAL A 25 -8.42 -6.87 8.29
CA VAL A 25 -7.17 -7.40 8.89
C VAL A 25 -6.27 -6.34 9.57
N GLY A 26 -6.83 -5.18 9.95
CA GLY A 26 -6.06 -4.11 10.60
C GLY A 26 -5.11 -3.34 9.68
N ALA A 27 -5.29 -3.38 8.35
CA ALA A 27 -4.40 -2.76 7.37
C ALA A 27 -4.10 -1.29 7.66
N GLY A 28 -5.11 -0.46 7.96
CA GLY A 28 -4.91 0.96 8.26
C GLY A 28 -4.02 1.22 9.48
N GLY A 29 -4.17 0.41 10.54
CA GLY A 29 -3.34 0.50 11.74
C GLY A 29 -1.89 0.09 11.48
N SER A 30 -1.69 -0.99 10.72
CA SER A 30 -0.36 -1.47 10.34
C SER A 30 0.40 -0.46 9.47
N ILE A 31 -0.29 0.24 8.56
CA ILE A 31 0.31 1.31 7.74
C ILE A 31 0.77 2.45 8.62
N ILE A 32 -0.08 2.93 9.53
CA ILE A 32 0.26 4.01 10.47
C ILE A 32 1.46 3.59 11.35
N ALA A 33 1.41 2.39 11.93
CA ALA A 33 2.48 1.87 12.77
C ALA A 33 3.81 1.77 12.00
N SER A 34 3.78 1.28 10.76
CA SER A 34 4.96 1.20 9.89
C SER A 34 5.54 2.58 9.60
N MET A 35 4.72 3.54 9.15
CA MET A 35 5.14 4.92 8.88
C MET A 35 5.75 5.58 10.12
N LEU A 36 5.13 5.42 11.30
CA LEU A 36 5.66 5.95 12.56
C LEU A 36 6.98 5.29 12.97
N LYS A 37 7.08 3.96 12.86
CA LYS A 37 8.25 3.19 13.30
C LYS A 37 9.46 3.43 12.42
N THR A 38 9.24 3.56 11.11
CA THR A 38 10.29 3.73 10.10
C THR A 38 10.58 5.20 9.79
N ARG A 39 9.69 6.11 10.21
CA ARG A 39 9.67 7.53 9.81
C ARG A 39 9.55 7.72 8.29
N ASN A 40 8.99 6.73 7.59
CA ASN A 40 8.70 6.82 6.18
C ASN A 40 7.44 7.66 5.94
N ASP A 41 7.44 8.41 4.84
CA ASP A 41 6.26 9.10 4.35
C ASP A 41 5.40 8.18 3.44
N HIS A 42 4.28 8.71 2.96
CA HIS A 42 3.38 8.00 2.06
C HIS A 42 4.04 7.63 0.72
N ALA A 43 5.02 8.40 0.24
CA ALA A 43 5.68 8.12 -1.02
C ALA A 43 6.61 6.91 -0.89
N LYS A 44 7.41 6.86 0.18
CA LYS A 44 8.27 5.71 0.46
C LYS A 44 7.46 4.46 0.79
N TYR A 45 6.34 4.62 1.50
CA TYR A 45 5.41 3.51 1.74
C TYR A 45 4.85 2.94 0.42
N LEU A 46 4.41 3.81 -0.50
CA LEU A 46 3.87 3.39 -1.79
C LEU A 46 4.92 2.60 -2.59
N GLU A 47 6.16 3.09 -2.65
CA GLU A 47 7.27 2.39 -3.30
C GLU A 47 7.47 0.97 -2.75
N LEU A 48 7.48 0.82 -1.41
CA LEU A 48 7.63 -0.48 -0.75
C LEU A 48 6.43 -1.40 -1.02
N ALA A 49 5.21 -0.86 -1.01
CA ALA A 49 4.00 -1.62 -1.34
C ALA A 49 4.04 -2.12 -2.78
N GLU A 50 4.52 -1.30 -3.72
CA GLU A 50 4.70 -1.70 -5.11
C GLU A 50 5.78 -2.76 -5.30
N GLN A 51 6.90 -2.65 -4.58
CA GLN A 51 7.96 -3.67 -4.61
C GLN A 51 7.44 -5.01 -4.13
N GLU A 52 6.67 -5.03 -3.03
CA GLU A 52 6.11 -6.25 -2.49
C GLU A 52 5.00 -6.83 -3.38
N TYR A 53 4.14 -5.97 -3.94
CA TYR A 53 3.15 -6.38 -4.93
C TYR A 53 3.83 -7.02 -6.15
N HIS A 54 4.88 -6.38 -6.69
CA HIS A 54 5.65 -6.95 -7.79
C HIS A 54 6.29 -8.28 -7.41
N ARG A 55 6.90 -8.40 -6.23
CA ARG A 55 7.51 -9.65 -5.74
C ARG A 55 6.49 -10.78 -5.72
N ILE A 56 5.30 -10.56 -5.16
CA ILE A 56 4.29 -11.62 -5.04
C ILE A 56 3.73 -12.03 -6.41
N PHE A 57 3.44 -11.07 -7.29
CA PHE A 57 2.75 -11.35 -8.56
C PHE A 57 3.67 -11.67 -9.74
N THR A 58 4.97 -11.40 -9.64
CA THR A 58 5.95 -11.67 -10.73
C THR A 58 6.91 -12.81 -10.40
N SER A 59 6.81 -13.40 -9.20
CA SER A 59 7.54 -14.62 -8.83
C SER A 59 6.77 -15.91 -9.19
N LEU A 60 5.83 -15.81 -10.14
CA LEU A 60 5.03 -16.91 -10.69
C LEU A 60 5.58 -17.35 -12.04
#